data_AF-A0AAV0U266-F1
#
_entry.id   AF-A0AAV0U266-F1
#
_cell.length_a   1.000
_cell.length_b   1.000
_cell.length_c   1.000
_cell.angle_alpha   90.00
_cell.angle_beta   90.00
_cell.angle_gamma   90.00
#
_symmetry.space_group_name_H-M   'P 1'
#
loop_
_entity.id
_entity.type
_entity.pdbx_description
1 polymer ?
#
loop_
_entity_poly.entity_id
_entity_poly.type
_entity_poly.pdbx_seq_one_letter_code
_entity_poly.pdbx_strand_id
1 'polypeptide(L)'
;MVRELCSVAPDLAVKYLPQVADIAILRHFPQTAVLQETIWKQLPIMCEALGKKVFKRYLELFFDPLVFTLQGTSRLATFAARDCVAQISKQVGPSIFLGRLDANAAWKEVLGPVVPVQPYMVKQMTS
;
A
#
# COMPACT_ATOMS: atom_id res chain seq x y z
N MET A 1 -3.34 4.87 16.46
CA MET A 1 -2.25 4.54 17.42
C MET A 1 -0.95 4.22 16.69
N VAL A 2 -0.89 3.24 15.78
CA VAL A 2 0.35 2.91 15.03
C VAL A 2 0.89 4.08 14.20
N ARG A 3 0.01 4.85 13.53
CA ARG A 3 0.42 6.06 12.79
C ARG A 3 1.25 7.03 13.64
N GLU A 4 0.78 7.37 14.83
CA GLU A 4 1.50 8.31 15.71
C GLU A 4 2.86 7.73 16.13
N LEU A 5 2.92 6.42 16.39
CA LEU A 5 4.17 5.73 16.70
C LEU A 5 5.18 5.81 15.56
N CYS A 6 4.75 5.88 14.30
CA CYS A 6 5.69 6.01 13.17
C CYS A 6 6.58 7.26 13.30
N SER A 7 6.07 8.34 13.88
CA SER A 7 6.82 9.59 14.07
C SER A 7 7.60 9.65 15.38
N VAL A 8 7.06 9.07 16.47
CA VAL A 8 7.67 9.20 17.82
C VAL A 8 8.51 8.00 18.25
N ALA A 9 8.25 6.80 17.70
CA ALA A 9 8.89 5.55 18.06
C ALA A 9 8.89 4.55 16.87
N PRO A 10 9.61 4.85 15.77
CA PRO A 10 9.53 4.09 14.52
C PRO A 10 9.89 2.60 14.68
N ASP A 11 10.89 2.28 15.50
CA ASP A 11 11.31 0.90 15.77
C ASP A 11 10.23 0.06 16.49
N LEU A 12 9.36 0.72 17.26
CA LEU A 12 8.20 0.09 17.86
C LEU A 12 7.04 0.01 16.86
N ALA A 13 6.81 1.07 16.07
CA ALA A 13 5.75 1.12 15.08
C ALA A 13 5.84 -0.01 14.06
N VAL A 14 7.05 -0.31 13.56
CA VAL A 14 7.25 -1.36 12.56
C VAL A 14 6.87 -2.76 13.06
N LYS A 15 6.89 -3.00 14.38
CA LYS A 15 6.46 -4.27 14.98
C LYS A 15 4.95 -4.50 14.88
N TYR A 16 4.19 -3.45 14.59
CA TYR A 16 2.73 -3.50 14.44
C TYR A 16 2.26 -3.50 12.98
N LEU A 17 3.14 -3.26 12.01
CA LEU A 17 2.76 -3.25 10.59
C LEU A 17 2.18 -4.58 10.10
N PRO A 18 2.69 -5.76 10.50
CA PRO A 18 2.05 -7.04 10.17
C PRO A 18 0.60 -7.11 10.65
N GLN A 19 0.33 -6.69 11.87
CA GLN A 19 -1.03 -6.68 12.43
C GLN A 19 -1.94 -5.69 11.70
N VAL A 20 -1.41 -4.56 11.22
CA VAL A 20 -2.18 -3.63 10.37
C VAL A 20 -2.55 -4.28 9.04
N ALA A 21 -1.64 -5.07 8.44
CA ALA A 21 -1.95 -5.84 7.24
C ALA A 21 -2.98 -6.95 7.51
N ASP A 22 -2.84 -7.68 8.61
CA ASP A 22 -3.75 -8.76 9.01
C ASP A 22 -5.18 -8.24 9.19
N ILE A 23 -5.38 -7.09 9.84
CA ILE A 23 -6.74 -6.54 10.01
C ILE A 23 -7.30 -6.00 8.69
N ALA A 24 -6.45 -5.60 7.74
CA ALA A 24 -6.88 -5.05 6.46
C ALA A 24 -7.45 -6.13 5.51
N ILE A 25 -7.12 -7.41 5.73
CA ILE A 25 -7.60 -8.52 4.89
C ILE A 25 -8.91 -9.15 5.39
N LEU A 26 -9.34 -8.82 6.61
CA LEU A 26 -10.57 -9.35 7.22
C LEU A 26 -11.81 -8.98 6.41
N ARG A 27 -12.85 -9.83 6.45
CA ARG A 27 -14.05 -9.72 5.60
C ARG A 27 -15.39 -9.93 6.31
N HIS A 28 -15.35 -10.44 7.53
CA HIS A 28 -16.52 -11.07 8.15
C HIS A 28 -17.26 -10.17 9.14
N PHE A 29 -17.06 -8.85 9.07
CA PHE A 29 -17.76 -7.91 9.93
C PHE A 29 -18.37 -6.74 9.15
N PRO A 30 -19.51 -6.18 9.59
CA PRO A 30 -20.27 -5.18 8.81
C PRO A 30 -19.46 -3.94 8.42
N GLN A 31 -18.48 -3.55 9.24
CA GLN A 31 -17.68 -2.34 9.06
C GLN A 31 -16.37 -2.58 8.29
N THR A 32 -16.20 -3.74 7.66
CA THR A 32 -14.96 -4.09 6.95
C THR A 32 -14.52 -3.00 5.98
N ALA A 33 -15.44 -2.54 5.13
CA ALA A 33 -15.13 -1.53 4.11
C ALA A 33 -14.67 -0.19 4.72
N VAL A 34 -15.26 0.21 5.86
CA VAL A 34 -14.90 1.44 6.57
C VAL A 34 -13.52 1.30 7.22
N LEU A 35 -13.22 0.13 7.79
CA LEU A 35 -11.90 -0.16 8.33
C LEU A 35 -10.83 -0.11 7.23
N GLN A 36 -11.06 -0.80 6.11
CA GLN A 36 -10.15 -0.82 4.97
C GLN A 36 -9.91 0.59 4.42
N GLU A 37 -10.98 1.36 4.20
CA GLU A 37 -10.87 2.76 3.79
C GLU A 37 -9.99 3.57 4.76
N THR A 38 -10.19 3.38 6.07
CA THR A 38 -9.38 4.04 7.09
C THR A 38 -7.91 3.64 6.96
N ILE A 39 -7.62 2.34 6.88
CA ILE A 39 -6.25 1.83 6.77
C ILE A 39 -5.56 2.39 5.52
N TRP A 40 -6.23 2.38 4.36
CA TRP A 40 -5.64 2.87 3.11
C TRP A 40 -5.41 4.38 3.11
N LYS A 41 -6.21 5.16 3.83
CA LYS A 41 -5.92 6.59 4.05
C LYS A 41 -4.74 6.82 5.00
N GLN A 42 -4.52 5.92 5.96
CA GLN A 42 -3.45 6.08 6.95
C GLN A 42 -2.10 5.53 6.48
N LEU A 43 -2.08 4.48 5.66
CA LEU A 43 -0.85 3.80 5.28
C LEU A 43 0.16 4.70 4.55
N PRO A 44 -0.23 5.61 3.62
CA PRO A 44 0.69 6.57 3.02
C PRO A 44 1.31 7.54 4.03
N ILE A 45 0.54 7.94 5.05
CA ILE A 45 1.02 8.80 6.14
C ILE A 45 2.06 8.04 6.99
N MET A 46 1.82 6.76 7.25
CA MET A 46 2.80 5.90 7.94
C MET A 46 4.08 5.71 7.12
N CYS A 47 3.96 5.52 5.81
CA CYS A 47 5.09 5.37 4.90
C CYS A 47 5.93 6.66 4.84
N GLU A 48 5.28 7.82 4.80
CA GLU A 48 5.96 9.12 4.88
C GLU A 48 6.72 9.29 6.19
N ALA A 49 6.07 9.03 7.34
CA ALA A 49 6.68 9.16 8.66
C ALA A 49 7.87 8.21 8.88
N LEU A 50 7.76 6.95 8.44
CA LEU A 50 8.85 5.95 8.56
C LEU A 50 9.97 6.19 7.52
N GLY A 51 9.64 6.82 6.40
CA GLY A 51 10.52 7.03 5.27
C GLY A 51 10.79 5.75 4.45
N LYS A 52 11.13 5.96 3.18
CA LYS A 52 11.28 4.87 2.18
C LYS A 52 12.29 3.78 2.56
N LYS A 53 13.35 4.11 3.31
CA LYS A 53 14.40 3.15 3.68
C LYS A 53 13.86 2.07 4.63
N VAL A 54 12.97 2.45 5.54
CA VAL A 54 12.35 1.59 6.54
C VAL A 54 11.14 0.90 5.93
N PHE A 55 10.19 1.68 5.41
CA PHE A 55 8.89 1.16 4.98
C PHE A 55 8.99 0.11 3.86
N LYS A 56 9.95 0.24 2.94
CA LYS A 56 10.10 -0.71 1.81
C LYS A 56 10.33 -2.17 2.25
N ARG A 57 10.80 -2.40 3.48
CA ARG A 57 11.01 -3.75 4.05
C ARG A 57 9.71 -4.45 4.42
N TYR A 58 8.64 -3.67 4.57
CA TYR A 58 7.31 -4.12 5.01
C TYR A 58 6.26 -3.97 3.91
N LEU A 59 6.65 -3.45 2.73
CA LEU A 59 5.74 -3.08 1.66
C LEU A 59 4.88 -4.27 1.19
N GLU A 60 5.49 -5.44 1.02
CA GLU A 60 4.83 -6.64 0.49
C GLU A 60 3.73 -7.18 1.42
N LEU A 61 3.77 -6.86 2.73
CA LEU A 61 2.73 -7.26 3.68
C LEU A 61 1.34 -6.73 3.28
N PHE A 62 1.30 -5.59 2.59
CA PHE A 62 0.05 -4.90 2.26
C PHE A 62 -0.48 -5.26 0.87
N PHE A 63 0.24 -6.03 0.07
CA PHE A 63 -0.16 -6.29 -1.31
C PHE A 63 -1.40 -7.19 -1.43
N ASP A 64 -1.45 -8.32 -0.72
CA ASP A 64 -2.67 -9.16 -0.71
C ASP A 64 -3.90 -8.40 -0.18
N PRO A 65 -3.82 -7.67 0.96
CA PRO A 65 -4.91 -6.79 1.39
C PRO A 65 -5.35 -5.72 0.38
N LEU A 66 -4.39 -5.09 -0.34
CA LEU A 66 -4.67 -4.09 -1.36
C LEU A 66 -5.35 -4.70 -2.58
N VAL A 67 -4.82 -5.81 -3.10
CA VAL A 67 -5.41 -6.59 -4.19
C VAL A 67 -6.85 -6.94 -3.83
N PHE A 68 -7.06 -7.44 -2.61
CA PHE A 68 -8.39 -7.79 -2.16
C PHE A 68 -9.34 -6.57 -2.13
N THR A 69 -8.92 -5.44 -1.56
CA THR A 69 -9.78 -4.25 -1.50
C THR A 69 -10.12 -3.72 -2.89
N LEU A 70 -9.16 -3.79 -3.83
CA LEU A 70 -9.36 -3.33 -5.20
C LEU A 70 -10.32 -4.20 -6.00
N GLN A 71 -10.41 -5.49 -5.68
CA GLN A 71 -11.37 -6.43 -6.25
C GLN A 71 -12.71 -6.46 -5.49
N GLY A 72 -12.81 -5.74 -4.37
CA GLY A 72 -14.02 -5.66 -3.56
C GLY A 72 -15.13 -4.79 -4.17
N THR A 73 -16.27 -4.73 -3.49
CA THR A 73 -17.46 -4.01 -3.97
C THR A 73 -17.62 -2.60 -3.41
N SER A 74 -16.90 -2.25 -2.34
CA SER A 74 -16.99 -0.92 -1.72
C SER A 74 -16.21 0.11 -2.52
N ARG A 75 -16.93 0.97 -3.24
CA ARG A 75 -16.35 2.05 -4.05
C ARG A 75 -15.42 2.98 -3.25
N LEU A 76 -15.78 3.30 -2.01
CA LEU A 76 -14.98 4.17 -1.14
C LEU A 76 -13.67 3.51 -0.72
N ALA A 77 -13.73 2.24 -0.31
CA ALA A 77 -12.55 1.47 0.07
C ALA A 77 -11.62 1.25 -1.14
N THR A 78 -12.19 0.91 -2.30
CA THR A 78 -11.45 0.79 -3.56
C THR A 78 -10.79 2.10 -3.97
N PHE A 79 -11.48 3.24 -3.85
CA PHE A 79 -10.89 4.55 -4.15
C PHE A 79 -9.71 4.85 -3.22
N ALA A 80 -9.89 4.66 -1.91
CA ALA A 80 -8.81 4.85 -0.94
C ALA A 80 -7.63 3.91 -1.18
N ALA A 81 -7.86 2.65 -1.56
CA ALA A 81 -6.81 1.71 -1.92
C ALA A 81 -6.04 2.14 -3.18
N ARG A 82 -6.73 2.65 -4.21
CA ARG A 82 -6.07 3.16 -5.43
C ARG A 82 -5.18 4.36 -5.12
N ASP A 83 -5.72 5.31 -4.37
CA ASP A 83 -4.98 6.50 -3.95
C ASP A 83 -3.78 6.12 -3.07
N CYS A 84 -3.95 5.15 -2.15
CA CYS A 84 -2.87 4.59 -1.36
C CYS A 84 -1.73 4.00 -2.21
N VAL A 85 -2.05 3.20 -3.25
CA VAL A 85 -1.05 2.65 -4.17
C VAL A 85 -0.32 3.77 -4.92
N ALA A 86 -1.05 4.79 -5.41
CA ALA A 86 -0.45 5.92 -6.11
C ALA A 86 0.52 6.71 -5.20
N GLN A 87 0.13 6.97 -3.96
CA GLN A 87 0.96 7.70 -3.00
C GLN A 87 2.20 6.88 -2.57
N ILE A 88 2.02 5.63 -2.16
CA ILE A 88 3.13 4.79 -1.68
C ILE A 88 4.12 4.48 -2.79
N SER A 89 3.64 4.21 -4.01
CA SER A 89 4.55 4.00 -5.16
C SER A 89 5.40 5.24 -5.43
N LYS A 90 4.84 6.44 -5.33
CA LYS A 90 5.60 7.70 -5.42
C LYS A 90 6.60 7.87 -4.27
N GLN A 91 6.18 7.61 -3.02
CA GLN A 91 7.03 7.80 -1.83
C GLN A 91 8.20 6.81 -1.77
N VAL A 92 7.97 5.55 -2.12
CA VAL A 92 9.01 4.50 -2.12
C VAL A 92 9.89 4.59 -3.36
N GLY A 93 9.30 4.96 -4.50
CA GLY A 93 9.93 4.96 -5.82
C GLY A 93 9.19 3.98 -6.75
N PRO A 94 8.60 4.45 -7.87
CA PRO A 94 7.76 3.61 -8.73
C PRO A 94 8.45 2.35 -9.26
N SER A 95 9.73 2.42 -9.65
CA SER A 95 10.48 1.25 -10.10
C SER A 95 10.70 0.22 -8.98
N ILE A 96 10.89 0.68 -7.74
CA ILE A 96 11.02 -0.21 -6.57
C ILE A 96 9.66 -0.87 -6.30
N PHE A 97 8.58 -0.09 -6.31
CA PHE A 97 7.24 -0.62 -6.09
C PHE A 97 6.87 -1.67 -7.14
N LEU A 98 7.06 -1.36 -8.43
CA LEU A 98 6.77 -2.27 -9.54
C LEU A 98 7.61 -3.54 -9.49
N GLY A 99 8.92 -3.42 -9.23
CA GLY A 99 9.80 -4.60 -9.13
C GLY A 99 9.44 -5.53 -7.96
N ARG A 100 8.73 -5.03 -6.94
CA ARG A 100 8.21 -5.87 -5.83
C ARG A 100 6.96 -6.64 -6.23
N LEU A 101 6.19 -6.15 -7.21
CA LEU A 101 5.01 -6.85 -7.71
C LEU A 101 5.38 -8.11 -8.49
N ASP A 102 6.58 -8.18 -9.08
CA ASP A 102 7.02 -9.34 -9.87
C ASP A 102 7.11 -10.65 -9.03
N ALA A 103 7.09 -10.55 -7.70
CA ALA A 103 7.04 -11.71 -6.80
C ALA A 103 5.71 -12.49 -6.85
N ASN A 104 4.62 -11.89 -7.36
CA ASN A 104 3.30 -12.53 -7.45
C ASN A 104 2.49 -11.97 -8.62
N ALA A 105 2.02 -12.86 -9.50
CA ALA A 105 1.26 -12.48 -10.70
C ALA A 105 0.00 -11.65 -10.38
N ALA A 106 -0.73 -11.99 -9.31
CA ALA A 106 -1.94 -11.27 -8.91
C ALA A 106 -1.62 -9.83 -8.46
N TRP A 107 -0.48 -9.63 -7.77
CA TRP A 107 -0.04 -8.28 -7.38
C TRP A 107 0.26 -7.44 -8.61
N LYS A 108 0.98 -8.01 -9.57
CA LYS A 108 1.33 -7.32 -10.83
C LYS A 108 0.08 -6.97 -11.64
N GLU A 109 -0.84 -7.90 -11.81
CA GLU A 109 -2.06 -7.71 -12.58
C GLU A 109 -2.98 -6.63 -11.98
N VAL A 110 -3.13 -6.62 -10.65
CA VAL A 110 -4.11 -5.74 -9.98
C VAL A 110 -3.50 -4.41 -9.55
N LEU A 111 -2.29 -4.40 -9.00
CA LEU A 111 -1.65 -3.17 -8.48
C LEU A 111 -0.86 -2.42 -9.56
N GLY A 112 -0.27 -3.14 -10.53
CA GLY A 112 0.54 -2.54 -11.58
C GLY A 112 -0.18 -1.43 -12.36
N PRO A 113 -1.42 -1.67 -12.86
CA PRO A 113 -2.19 -0.65 -13.59
C PRO A 113 -2.62 0.56 -12.75
N VAL A 114 -2.54 0.47 -11.42
CA VAL A 114 -2.89 1.57 -10.50
C VAL A 114 -1.71 2.51 -10.28
N VAL A 115 -0.47 2.05 -10.48
CA VAL A 115 0.73 2.88 -10.34
C VAL A 115 0.73 3.96 -11.43
N PRO A 116 0.75 5.25 -11.06
CA PRO A 116 0.76 6.33 -12.05
C PRO A 116 2.02 6.28 -12.92
N VAL A 117 1.84 6.28 -14.23
CA VAL A 117 2.95 6.35 -15.19
C VAL A 117 3.71 7.66 -14.99
N GLN A 118 5.02 7.55 -14.72
CA GLN A 118 5.88 8.72 -14.61
C GLN A 118 6.56 9.02 -15.95
N PRO A 119 6.83 10.30 -16.28
CA PRO A 119 7.44 10.69 -17.56
C PRO A 119 8.78 9.99 -17.87
N TYR A 120 9.56 9.65 -16.85
CA TYR A 120 10.85 8.97 -17.01
C TYR A 120 10.72 7.47 -17.34
N MET A 121 9.57 6.85 -17.07
CA MET A 121 9.33 5.43 -17.36
C MET A 121 9.05 5.20 -18.85
N VAL A 122 8.39 6.17 -19.50
CA VAL A 122 8.08 6.10 -20.93
C VAL A 122 9.36 6.13 -21.78
N LYS A 123 10.41 6.84 -21.33
CA LYS A 123 11.70 6.91 -22.02
C LYS A 123 12.47 5.59 -22.06
N GLN A 124 12.17 4.63 -21.18
CA GLN A 124 12.84 3.32 -21.13
C GLN A 124 12.18 2.26 -22.02
N MET A 125 10.98 2.52 -22.54
CA MET A 125 10.25 1.60 -23.42
C MET A 125 10.43 1.91 -24.92
N THR A 126 11.08 3.02 -25.25
CA THR A 126 11.31 3.50 -26.62
C THR A 126 12.80 3.42 -27.01
N SER A 127 13.57 2.53 -26.40
CA SER A 127 14.99 2.30 -26.71
C SER A 127 15.27 0.82 -26.88
#